data_AF-A0A7J3TJN8-F1
#
_entry.id   AF-A0A7J3TJN8-F1
#
_cell.length_a   1.000
_cell.length_b   1.000
_cell.length_c   1.000
_cell.angle_alpha   90.00
_cell.angle_beta   90.00
_cell.angle_gamma   90.00
#
_symmetry.space_group_name_H-M   'P 1'
#
loop_
_entity.id
_entity.type
_entity.pdbx_description
1 polymer ?
#
loop_
_entity_poly.entity_id
_entity_poly.type
_entity_poly.pdbx_seq_one_letter_code
_entity_poly.pdbx_strand_id
1 'polypeptide(L)'
;MKDIKSGRNLLFIFMAIVIVIIVIIAAPFVYQNYKEVLNPTHDKDGDGIPDDEDAFPNDPKEWRDSDGDGIGDNADNDDDNDGILDGQDYLPYNDAAVEVEIHKIRVKDYLVPTKQTAKIYAKIYIDDVMYLLPSDGVEEVPIDEDKILNWTVKQNIEDNIGHHTIKIEFYYKDVLGREKPLDINGEDADKDTGKAITIDYYIGNKVGNQYPSGSTYAVSDGSDDGNSGILDEKDARIYFRIVTVDARA
;
A
#
# COMPACT_ATOMS: atom_id res chain seq x y z
N MET A 1 55.81 20.76 -57.86
CA MET A 1 54.59 20.13 -57.31
C MET A 1 54.01 21.07 -56.29
N LYS A 2 53.03 21.91 -56.68
CA LYS A 2 52.32 22.83 -55.76
C LYS A 2 51.09 22.11 -55.18
N ASP A 3 50.83 22.36 -53.91
CA ASP A 3 50.09 21.52 -52.97
C ASP A 3 48.64 21.19 -53.32
N ILE A 4 48.41 19.94 -53.74
CA ILE A 4 47.08 19.28 -53.77
C ILE A 4 46.48 19.22 -52.34
N LYS A 5 47.32 19.30 -51.29
CA LYS A 5 46.87 19.40 -49.89
C LYS A 5 46.11 20.70 -49.58
N SER A 6 46.43 21.81 -50.26
CA SER A 6 45.81 23.12 -49.97
C SER A 6 44.37 23.23 -50.48
N GLY A 7 44.09 22.73 -51.70
CA GLY A 7 42.74 22.77 -52.28
C GLY A 7 41.73 21.87 -51.55
N ARG A 8 42.18 20.73 -51.02
CA ARG A 8 41.32 19.83 -50.22
C ARG A 8 40.96 20.45 -48.86
N ASN A 9 41.90 21.15 -48.23
CA ASN A 9 41.64 21.89 -46.99
C ASN A 9 40.68 23.07 -47.21
N LEU A 10 40.81 23.78 -48.35
CA LEU A 10 39.90 24.87 -48.71
C LEU A 10 38.48 24.37 -48.98
N LEU A 11 38.33 23.20 -49.62
CA LEU A 11 37.03 22.57 -49.85
C LEU A 11 36.37 22.15 -48.52
N PHE A 12 37.15 21.61 -47.56
CA PHE A 12 36.62 21.28 -46.24
C PHE A 12 36.20 22.53 -45.46
N ILE A 13 36.97 23.61 -45.53
CA ILE A 13 36.60 24.89 -44.89
C ILE A 13 35.33 25.45 -45.53
N PHE A 14 35.23 25.44 -46.86
CA PHE A 14 34.04 25.90 -47.58
C PHE A 14 32.81 25.05 -47.23
N MET A 15 32.93 23.72 -47.20
CA MET A 15 31.84 22.82 -46.82
C MET A 15 31.42 23.05 -45.35
N ALA A 16 32.37 23.26 -44.44
CA ALA A 16 32.07 23.59 -43.05
C ALA A 16 31.31 24.91 -42.92
N ILE A 17 31.71 25.95 -43.67
CA ILE A 17 31.01 27.24 -43.70
C ILE A 17 29.58 27.07 -44.22
N VAL A 18 29.38 26.31 -45.31
CA VAL A 18 28.05 26.05 -45.86
C VAL A 18 27.17 25.29 -44.87
N ILE A 19 27.71 24.28 -44.18
CA ILE A 19 26.97 23.55 -43.13
C ILE A 19 26.58 24.49 -41.99
N VAL A 20 27.50 25.33 -41.52
CA VAL A 20 27.22 26.32 -40.46
C VAL A 20 26.13 27.30 -40.89
N ILE A 21 26.17 27.80 -42.12
CA ILE A 21 25.13 28.68 -42.67
C ILE A 21 23.78 27.96 -42.75
N ILE A 22 23.75 26.70 -43.22
CA ILE A 22 22.53 25.89 -43.26
C ILE A 22 21.97 25.70 -41.85
N VAL A 23 22.81 25.39 -40.86
CA VAL A 23 22.38 25.25 -39.46
C VAL A 23 21.83 26.57 -38.91
N ILE A 24 22.49 27.70 -39.15
CA ILE A 24 22.02 29.02 -38.66
C ILE A 24 20.68 29.42 -39.27
N ILE A 25 20.42 29.06 -40.54
CA ILE A 25 19.18 29.42 -41.24
C ILE A 25 18.07 28.40 -40.95
N ALA A 26 18.39 27.11 -40.96
CA ALA A 26 17.41 26.04 -40.78
C ALA A 26 17.05 25.83 -39.31
N ALA A 27 17.98 25.97 -38.36
CA ALA A 27 17.71 25.70 -36.94
C ALA A 27 16.59 26.57 -36.36
N PRO A 28 16.52 27.90 -36.61
CA PRO A 28 15.38 28.70 -36.15
C PRO A 28 14.06 28.26 -36.79
N PHE A 29 14.05 27.92 -38.08
CA PHE A 29 12.84 27.47 -38.78
C PHE A 29 12.35 26.11 -38.27
N VAL A 30 13.27 25.15 -38.10
CA VAL A 30 13.01 23.86 -37.47
C VAL A 30 12.52 24.08 -36.04
N TYR A 31 13.21 24.88 -35.23
CA TYR A 31 12.81 25.17 -33.85
C TYR A 31 11.40 25.77 -33.75
N GLN A 32 11.05 26.75 -34.59
CA GLN A 32 9.71 27.33 -34.60
C GLN A 32 8.63 26.30 -35.02
N ASN A 33 8.93 25.42 -35.98
CA ASN A 33 7.97 24.42 -36.45
C ASN A 33 7.81 23.22 -35.51
N TYR A 34 8.81 22.93 -34.67
CA TYR A 34 8.75 21.86 -33.68
C TYR A 34 8.49 22.37 -32.25
N LYS A 35 8.32 23.69 -32.04
CA LYS A 35 8.10 24.27 -30.71
C LYS A 35 6.90 23.63 -30.00
N GLU A 36 5.81 23.41 -30.73
CA GLU A 36 4.60 22.72 -30.22
C GLU A 36 4.83 21.24 -29.93
N VAL A 37 5.72 20.57 -30.69
CA VAL A 37 6.09 19.16 -30.48
C VAL A 37 7.13 19.01 -29.34
N LEU A 38 7.89 20.06 -29.06
CA LEU A 38 8.87 20.16 -27.98
C LEU A 38 8.30 20.73 -26.68
N ASN A 39 7.03 21.15 -26.68
CA ASN A 39 6.30 21.60 -25.50
C ASN A 39 5.21 20.56 -25.16
N PRO A 40 5.59 19.38 -24.63
CA PRO A 40 4.68 18.26 -24.40
C PRO A 40 3.61 18.52 -23.33
N THR A 41 3.54 19.74 -22.78
CA THR A 41 2.60 20.14 -21.74
C THR A 41 1.94 21.43 -22.21
N HIS A 42 0.81 21.31 -22.90
CA HIS A 42 -0.06 22.47 -23.06
C HIS A 42 -0.46 22.86 -21.64
N ASP A 43 -0.06 24.05 -21.19
CA ASP A 43 -0.32 24.58 -19.85
C ASP A 43 -0.92 25.96 -20.11
N LYS A 44 -2.26 26.02 -20.05
CA LYS A 44 -3.05 27.13 -20.58
C LYS A 44 -3.04 28.32 -19.64
N ASP A 45 -3.10 28.07 -18.34
CA ASP A 45 -3.16 29.12 -17.33
C ASP A 45 -1.79 29.45 -16.73
N GLY A 46 -0.78 28.62 -16.96
CA GLY A 46 0.62 28.90 -16.69
C GLY A 46 1.03 28.64 -15.24
N ASP A 47 0.34 27.75 -14.54
CA ASP A 47 0.67 27.37 -13.16
C ASP A 47 1.80 26.31 -13.08
N GLY A 48 2.19 25.75 -14.22
CA GLY A 48 3.24 24.76 -14.37
C GLY A 48 2.78 23.31 -14.36
N ILE A 49 1.47 23.05 -14.26
CA ILE A 49 0.87 21.73 -14.42
C ILE A 49 0.34 21.60 -15.86
N PRO A 50 0.62 20.48 -16.56
CA PRO A 50 0.07 20.26 -17.89
C PRO A 50 -1.46 20.15 -17.87
N ASP A 51 -2.16 20.73 -18.85
CA ASP A 51 -3.62 20.67 -19.03
C ASP A 51 -4.20 19.23 -18.97
N ASP A 52 -3.42 18.20 -19.27
CA ASP A 52 -3.83 16.79 -19.21
C ASP A 52 -3.62 16.12 -17.83
N GLU A 53 -2.87 16.77 -16.94
CA GLU A 53 -2.64 16.38 -15.54
C GLU A 53 -3.33 17.35 -14.55
N ASP A 54 -3.87 18.47 -15.05
CA ASP A 54 -4.51 19.55 -14.30
C ASP A 54 -6.04 19.37 -14.22
N ALA A 55 -6.58 19.34 -13.01
CA ALA A 55 -8.02 19.28 -12.78
C ALA A 55 -8.76 20.57 -13.18
N PHE A 56 -8.09 21.72 -13.18
CA PHE A 56 -8.62 23.04 -13.52
C PHE A 56 -7.77 23.81 -14.55
N PRO A 57 -7.71 23.37 -15.85
CA PRO A 57 -6.83 23.93 -16.89
C PRO A 57 -7.11 25.36 -17.38
N ASN A 58 -7.86 26.15 -16.61
CA ASN A 58 -8.09 27.57 -16.86
C ASN A 58 -8.01 28.41 -15.58
N ASP A 59 -7.67 27.83 -14.44
CA ASP A 59 -7.48 28.54 -13.17
C ASP A 59 -6.06 28.32 -12.65
N PRO A 60 -5.16 29.30 -12.81
CA PRO A 60 -3.75 29.15 -12.45
C PRO A 60 -3.48 29.05 -10.93
N LYS A 61 -4.54 28.94 -10.12
CA LYS A 61 -4.49 28.78 -8.67
C LYS A 61 -4.91 27.40 -8.21
N GLU A 62 -5.47 26.57 -9.08
CA GLU A 62 -5.99 25.25 -8.75
C GLU A 62 -5.49 24.26 -9.77
N TRP A 63 -4.94 23.13 -9.33
CA TRP A 63 -4.46 22.09 -10.24
C TRP A 63 -4.91 20.68 -9.87
N ARG A 64 -5.53 20.53 -8.70
CA ARG A 64 -5.89 19.24 -8.09
C ARG A 64 -7.28 19.32 -7.47
N ASP A 65 -8.00 18.22 -7.58
CA ASP A 65 -9.35 17.96 -7.04
C ASP A 65 -9.30 16.55 -6.45
N SER A 66 -8.98 16.45 -5.16
CA SER A 66 -8.62 15.20 -4.50
C SER A 66 -9.83 14.31 -4.17
N ASP A 67 -11.04 14.86 -4.09
CA ASP A 67 -12.29 14.14 -3.88
C ASP A 67 -13.22 14.11 -5.11
N GLY A 68 -12.94 14.93 -6.12
CA GLY A 68 -13.69 14.98 -7.36
C GLY A 68 -15.02 15.72 -7.24
N ASP A 69 -15.19 16.61 -6.25
CA ASP A 69 -16.41 17.39 -6.08
C ASP A 69 -16.50 18.61 -7.01
N GLY A 70 -15.39 18.97 -7.65
CA GLY A 70 -15.25 20.08 -8.59
C GLY A 70 -14.82 21.40 -7.95
N ILE A 71 -14.42 21.41 -6.68
CA ILE A 71 -13.71 22.49 -5.98
C ILE A 71 -12.23 22.09 -5.94
N GLY A 72 -11.33 23.05 -6.22
CA GLY A 72 -9.90 22.75 -6.20
C GLY A 72 -9.34 22.71 -4.77
N ASP A 73 -8.33 21.87 -4.55
CA ASP A 73 -7.70 21.64 -3.24
C ASP A 73 -7.16 22.93 -2.57
N ASN A 74 -6.89 24.03 -3.31
CA ASN A 74 -6.47 25.28 -2.64
C ASN A 74 -7.67 26.11 -2.13
N ALA A 75 -8.89 25.82 -2.59
CA ALA A 75 -10.13 26.49 -2.22
C ALA A 75 -11.02 25.63 -1.30
N ASP A 76 -10.87 24.31 -1.36
CA ASP A 76 -11.48 23.40 -0.40
C ASP A 76 -10.78 23.50 0.97
N ASN A 77 -11.46 23.08 2.04
CA ASN A 77 -10.87 22.98 3.38
C ASN A 77 -10.94 21.53 3.92
N ASP A 78 -11.34 20.59 3.09
CA ASP A 78 -11.53 19.16 3.32
C ASP A 78 -11.26 18.42 1.99
N ASP A 79 -10.00 18.44 1.54
CA ASP A 79 -9.61 18.10 0.16
C ASP A 79 -9.95 16.65 -0.24
N ASP A 80 -10.15 15.74 0.71
CA ASP A 80 -10.56 14.36 0.44
C ASP A 80 -11.97 13.96 0.89
N ASN A 81 -12.66 14.88 1.57
CA ASN A 81 -14.07 14.83 1.96
C ASN A 81 -14.40 13.64 2.87
N ASP A 82 -13.45 13.29 3.73
CA ASP A 82 -13.63 12.31 4.80
C ASP A 82 -14.36 12.92 6.02
N GLY A 83 -14.53 14.24 6.04
CA GLY A 83 -15.20 15.02 7.07
C GLY A 83 -14.25 15.66 8.10
N ILE A 84 -12.94 15.56 7.90
CA ILE A 84 -11.88 16.17 8.69
C ILE A 84 -11.25 17.32 7.88
N LEU A 85 -11.21 18.51 8.48
CA LEU A 85 -10.59 19.67 7.81
C LEU A 85 -9.08 19.48 7.63
N ASP A 86 -8.50 19.94 6.50
CA ASP A 86 -7.09 19.71 6.13
C ASP A 86 -6.08 20.13 7.22
N GLY A 87 -6.41 21.20 7.97
CA GLY A 87 -5.56 21.70 9.05
C GLY A 87 -5.50 20.79 10.28
N GLN A 88 -6.37 19.78 10.33
CA GLN A 88 -6.52 18.80 11.41
C GLN A 88 -6.28 17.37 10.92
N ASP A 89 -6.15 17.17 9.61
CA ASP A 89 -5.93 15.88 8.99
C ASP A 89 -4.42 15.60 8.77
N TYR A 90 -4.01 14.35 9.04
CA TYR A 90 -2.69 13.83 8.72
C TYR A 90 -2.53 13.45 7.24
N LEU A 91 -3.63 13.19 6.54
CA LEU A 91 -3.69 12.71 5.16
C LEU A 91 -4.59 13.56 4.26
N PRO A 92 -4.48 14.91 4.26
CA PRO A 92 -5.48 15.86 3.73
C PRO A 92 -6.03 15.56 2.33
N TYR A 93 -5.28 14.85 1.51
CA TYR A 93 -5.66 14.57 0.12
C TYR A 93 -6.10 13.12 -0.15
N ASN A 94 -6.23 12.26 0.86
CA ASN A 94 -6.67 10.88 0.71
C ASN A 94 -7.35 10.34 2.00
N ASP A 95 -8.66 10.10 1.92
CA ASP A 95 -9.45 9.43 2.95
C ASP A 95 -8.80 8.09 3.34
N ALA A 96 -8.33 7.97 4.58
CA ALA A 96 -7.56 6.81 5.00
C ALA A 96 -8.43 5.62 5.40
N ALA A 97 -7.95 4.43 5.02
CA ALA A 97 -8.41 3.18 5.56
C ALA A 97 -7.24 2.29 5.98
N VAL A 98 -7.46 1.42 6.95
CA VAL A 98 -6.55 0.34 7.30
C VAL A 98 -7.08 -0.96 6.71
N GLU A 99 -6.21 -1.64 5.99
CA GLU A 99 -6.43 -2.99 5.49
C GLU A 99 -5.57 -3.99 6.27
N VAL A 100 -6.20 -5.00 6.87
CA VAL A 100 -5.55 -6.13 7.54
C VAL A 100 -5.71 -7.38 6.69
N GLU A 101 -4.61 -7.95 6.24
CA GLU A 101 -4.55 -9.17 5.46
C GLU A 101 -3.97 -10.33 6.30
N ILE A 102 -4.71 -11.44 6.37
CA ILE A 102 -4.20 -12.74 6.82
C ILE A 102 -3.93 -13.59 5.59
N HIS A 103 -2.66 -13.74 5.25
CA HIS A 103 -2.24 -14.43 4.04
C HIS A 103 -2.24 -15.95 4.22
N LYS A 104 -1.64 -16.42 5.32
CA LYS A 104 -1.35 -17.85 5.51
C LYS A 104 -1.39 -18.23 6.98
N ILE A 105 -1.82 -19.45 7.26
CA ILE A 105 -1.80 -20.05 8.60
C ILE A 105 -1.21 -21.46 8.54
N ARG A 106 -0.62 -21.89 9.65
CA ARG A 106 -0.37 -23.30 9.97
C ARG A 106 -0.85 -23.56 11.39
N VAL A 107 -1.85 -24.43 11.53
CA VAL A 107 -2.33 -24.91 12.83
C VAL A 107 -1.45 -26.08 13.25
N LYS A 108 -0.89 -26.05 14.46
CA LYS A 108 0.09 -27.04 14.92
C LYS A 108 -0.53 -28.11 15.84
N ASP A 109 -1.60 -27.78 16.59
CA ASP A 109 -2.15 -28.71 17.60
C ASP A 109 -2.96 -29.88 16.97
N TYR A 110 -2.79 -31.06 17.57
CA TYR A 110 -3.34 -32.34 17.14
C TYR A 110 -4.04 -33.05 18.30
N LEU A 111 -5.34 -33.33 18.14
CA LEU A 111 -6.09 -34.11 19.15
C LEU A 111 -6.65 -35.42 18.62
N VAL A 112 -6.70 -35.66 17.29
CA VAL A 112 -7.39 -36.83 16.72
C VAL A 112 -6.67 -37.43 15.50
N PRO A 113 -6.18 -38.67 15.56
CA PRO A 113 -5.49 -39.31 14.44
C PRO A 113 -6.27 -39.51 13.14
N THR A 114 -7.59 -39.50 13.24
CA THR A 114 -8.48 -39.75 12.11
C THR A 114 -8.94 -38.47 11.41
N LYS A 115 -8.71 -37.29 12.00
CA LYS A 115 -9.12 -36.00 11.42
C LYS A 115 -7.97 -35.01 11.51
N GLN A 116 -7.27 -34.84 10.39
CA GLN A 116 -6.10 -33.97 10.25
C GLN A 116 -6.50 -32.56 9.82
N THR A 117 -7.68 -32.08 10.23
CA THR A 117 -8.18 -30.75 9.90
C THR A 117 -8.82 -30.07 11.10
N ALA A 118 -8.64 -28.75 11.19
CA ALA A 118 -9.25 -27.88 12.18
C ALA A 118 -10.20 -26.89 11.49
N LYS A 119 -11.37 -26.62 12.11
CA LYS A 119 -12.27 -25.56 11.67
C LYS A 119 -11.91 -24.28 12.42
N ILE A 120 -11.36 -23.31 11.73
CA ILE A 120 -10.84 -22.08 12.33
C ILE A 120 -11.60 -20.85 11.87
N TYR A 121 -11.47 -19.78 12.63
CA TYR A 121 -11.88 -18.44 12.23
C TYR A 121 -11.09 -17.40 13.04
N ALA A 122 -11.11 -16.15 12.63
CA ALA A 122 -10.44 -15.04 13.29
C ALA A 122 -11.44 -13.94 13.71
N LYS A 123 -11.11 -13.25 14.80
CA LYS A 123 -11.69 -11.96 15.17
C LYS A 123 -10.58 -10.91 15.00
N ILE A 124 -10.80 -9.95 14.12
CA ILE A 124 -9.89 -8.83 13.91
C ILE A 124 -10.56 -7.58 14.45
N TYR A 125 -9.86 -6.86 15.31
CA TYR A 125 -10.29 -5.58 15.84
C TYR A 125 -9.41 -4.51 15.24
N ILE A 126 -10.01 -3.48 14.66
CA ILE A 126 -9.35 -2.25 14.24
C ILE A 126 -9.99 -1.16 15.11
N ASP A 127 -9.19 -0.66 16.04
CA ASP A 127 -9.63 0.09 17.22
C ASP A 127 -10.73 -0.68 17.98
N ASP A 128 -11.93 -0.12 18.09
CA ASP A 128 -13.05 -0.72 18.81
C ASP A 128 -13.99 -1.57 17.93
N VAL A 129 -13.74 -1.64 16.62
CA VAL A 129 -14.61 -2.33 15.65
C VAL A 129 -14.11 -3.75 15.41
N MET A 130 -15.01 -4.73 15.55
CA MET A 130 -14.69 -6.16 15.40
C MET A 130 -15.22 -6.75 14.09
N TYR A 131 -14.37 -7.48 13.38
CA TYR A 131 -14.65 -8.23 12.16
C TYR A 131 -14.43 -9.72 12.37
N LEU A 132 -15.33 -10.53 11.80
CA LEU A 132 -15.23 -11.98 11.81
C LEU A 132 -14.76 -12.49 10.43
N LEU A 133 -13.70 -13.30 10.42
CA LEU A 133 -13.17 -13.90 9.20
C LEU A 133 -13.06 -15.44 9.31
N PRO A 134 -13.47 -16.20 8.28
CA PRO A 134 -14.19 -15.71 7.11
C PRO A 134 -15.62 -15.30 7.50
N SER A 135 -16.23 -14.40 6.73
CA SER A 135 -17.56 -13.84 7.04
C SER A 135 -18.69 -14.87 7.04
N ASP A 136 -18.47 -16.02 6.40
CA ASP A 136 -19.39 -17.16 6.33
C ASP A 136 -19.22 -18.19 7.47
N GLY A 137 -18.26 -17.96 8.38
CA GLY A 137 -18.18 -18.64 9.67
C GLY A 137 -16.82 -19.25 9.99
N VAL A 138 -16.47 -20.38 9.35
CA VAL A 138 -15.24 -21.11 9.65
C VAL A 138 -14.61 -21.69 8.38
N GLU A 139 -13.28 -21.71 8.32
CA GLU A 139 -12.49 -22.36 7.28
C GLU A 139 -11.91 -23.68 7.80
N GLU A 140 -11.90 -24.71 6.95
CA GLU A 140 -11.26 -25.99 7.27
C GLU A 140 -9.81 -26.00 6.81
N VAL A 141 -8.89 -26.16 7.77
CA VAL A 141 -7.45 -26.03 7.59
C VAL A 141 -6.76 -27.34 7.96
N PRO A 142 -5.83 -27.87 7.14
CA PRO A 142 -5.05 -29.03 7.50
C PRO A 142 -4.14 -28.75 8.71
N ILE A 143 -4.04 -29.72 9.61
CA ILE A 143 -3.16 -29.65 10.78
C ILE A 143 -1.73 -29.94 10.32
N ASP A 144 -0.78 -29.19 10.87
CA ASP A 144 0.65 -29.26 10.60
C ASP A 144 1.05 -28.99 9.13
N GLU A 145 0.14 -28.36 8.37
CA GLU A 145 0.38 -27.93 7.00
C GLU A 145 0.08 -26.44 6.84
N ASP A 146 0.84 -25.80 5.95
CA ASP A 146 0.59 -24.42 5.56
C ASP A 146 -0.66 -24.35 4.67
N LYS A 147 -1.61 -23.47 5.03
CA LYS A 147 -2.80 -23.16 4.24
C LYS A 147 -2.85 -21.67 3.94
N ILE A 148 -3.02 -21.34 2.66
CA ILE A 148 -3.29 -19.98 2.20
C ILE A 148 -4.75 -19.63 2.50
N LEU A 149 -4.97 -18.47 3.12
CA LEU A 149 -6.29 -17.96 3.50
C LEU A 149 -6.70 -16.75 2.66
N ASN A 150 -5.79 -15.79 2.46
CA ASN A 150 -6.04 -14.49 1.83
C ASN A 150 -7.30 -13.80 2.38
N TRP A 151 -7.46 -13.78 3.71
CA TRP A 151 -8.57 -13.04 4.33
C TRP A 151 -8.18 -11.59 4.49
N THR A 152 -9.12 -10.70 4.19
CA THR A 152 -8.89 -9.26 4.23
C THR A 152 -10.02 -8.57 4.95
N VAL A 153 -9.68 -7.59 5.78
CA VAL A 153 -10.60 -6.61 6.37
C VAL A 153 -10.10 -5.23 5.98
N LYS A 154 -11.00 -4.37 5.49
CA LYS A 154 -10.75 -2.95 5.23
C LYS A 154 -11.69 -2.14 6.12
N GLN A 155 -11.15 -1.14 6.81
CA GLN A 155 -11.91 -0.19 7.62
C GLN A 155 -11.43 1.22 7.30
N ASN A 156 -12.35 2.11 6.90
CA ASN A 156 -12.11 3.55 6.95
C ASN A 156 -11.90 3.97 8.42
N ILE A 157 -10.86 4.76 8.67
CA ILE A 157 -10.43 5.19 10.00
C ILE A 157 -10.33 6.71 10.03
N GLU A 158 -10.58 7.28 11.20
CA GLU A 158 -10.30 8.69 11.46
C GLU A 158 -8.78 8.91 11.44
N ASP A 159 -8.25 9.52 10.39
CA ASP A 159 -6.81 9.77 10.20
C ASP A 159 -6.31 11.03 10.89
N ASN A 160 -7.20 11.91 11.37
CA ASN A 160 -6.87 12.94 12.36
C ASN A 160 -6.26 12.36 13.66
N ILE A 161 -6.37 11.04 13.87
CA ILE A 161 -5.69 10.28 14.91
C ILE A 161 -4.62 9.43 14.23
N GLY A 162 -3.37 9.87 14.23
CA GLY A 162 -2.29 9.10 13.59
C GLY A 162 -1.94 7.76 14.25
N HIS A 163 -2.60 7.33 15.33
CA HIS A 163 -2.33 6.08 16.07
C HIS A 163 -3.60 5.24 16.25
N HIS A 164 -3.54 4.01 15.75
CA HIS A 164 -4.60 3.01 15.83
C HIS A 164 -4.09 1.74 16.51
N THR A 165 -5.02 0.97 17.06
CA THR A 165 -4.71 -0.34 17.64
C THR A 165 -5.35 -1.44 16.81
N ILE A 166 -4.57 -2.43 16.41
CA ILE A 166 -5.06 -3.61 15.69
C ILE A 166 -4.85 -4.83 16.55
N LYS A 167 -5.93 -5.58 16.78
CA LYS A 167 -5.89 -6.84 17.54
C LYS A 167 -6.35 -7.99 16.67
N ILE A 168 -5.56 -9.05 16.59
CA ILE A 168 -5.89 -10.26 15.84
C ILE A 168 -6.02 -11.40 16.84
N GLU A 169 -7.13 -12.12 16.79
CA GLU A 169 -7.40 -13.32 17.60
C GLU A 169 -7.82 -14.47 16.68
N PHE A 170 -7.33 -15.68 16.95
CA PHE A 170 -7.75 -16.89 16.23
C PHE A 170 -8.45 -17.88 17.15
N TYR A 171 -9.39 -18.62 16.59
CA TYR A 171 -10.20 -19.60 17.30
C TYR A 171 -10.39 -20.84 16.43
N TYR A 172 -10.54 -22.00 17.07
CA TYR A 172 -11.04 -23.21 16.44
C TYR A 172 -12.35 -23.68 17.07
N LYS A 173 -13.16 -24.38 16.29
CA LYS A 173 -14.34 -25.10 16.76
C LYS A 173 -14.03 -26.59 16.90
N ASP A 174 -14.18 -27.10 18.11
CA ASP A 174 -13.99 -28.52 18.38
C ASP A 174 -15.11 -29.39 17.77
N VAL A 175 -15.01 -30.71 17.94
CA VAL A 175 -15.99 -31.68 17.41
C VAL A 175 -17.40 -31.51 17.98
N LEU A 176 -17.55 -30.80 19.11
CA LEU A 176 -18.82 -30.46 19.73
C LEU A 176 -19.29 -29.03 19.36
N GLY A 177 -18.56 -28.32 18.49
CA GLY A 177 -18.84 -26.95 18.09
C GLY A 177 -18.48 -25.91 19.13
N ARG A 178 -17.76 -26.27 20.19
CA ARG A 178 -17.29 -25.32 21.22
C ARG A 178 -16.11 -24.54 20.68
N GLU A 179 -16.10 -23.26 20.98
CA GLU A 179 -15.02 -22.34 20.63
C GLU A 179 -13.85 -22.51 21.59
N LYS A 180 -12.66 -22.54 21.01
CA LYS A 180 -11.38 -22.59 21.72
C LYS A 180 -10.43 -21.61 21.06
N PRO A 181 -9.78 -20.72 21.83
CA PRO A 181 -8.78 -19.82 21.28
C PRO A 181 -7.58 -20.63 20.78
N LEU A 182 -6.94 -20.14 19.72
CA LEU A 182 -5.63 -20.58 19.28
C LEU A 182 -4.61 -19.56 19.77
N ASP A 183 -3.61 -20.04 20.49
CA ASP A 183 -2.39 -19.29 20.74
C ASP A 183 -1.67 -18.97 19.42
N ILE A 184 -1.47 -17.69 19.19
CA ILE A 184 -0.81 -17.17 17.99
C ILE A 184 0.31 -16.20 18.33
N ASN A 185 0.46 -15.79 19.59
CA ASN A 185 1.50 -14.84 19.98
C ASN A 185 2.65 -15.62 20.65
N GLY A 186 3.89 -15.25 20.36
CA GLY A 186 5.05 -16.02 20.83
C GLY A 186 5.41 -15.78 22.30
N GLU A 187 4.56 -15.12 23.09
CA GLU A 187 4.85 -14.74 24.47
C GLU A 187 4.42 -15.84 25.44
N ASP A 188 5.41 -16.41 26.14
CA ASP A 188 5.20 -17.37 27.22
C ASP A 188 4.67 -16.63 28.47
N ALA A 189 3.35 -16.53 28.55
CA ALA A 189 2.67 -16.16 29.77
C ALA A 189 1.41 -17.03 29.87
N ASP A 190 1.37 -17.90 30.89
CA ASP A 190 0.22 -18.69 31.42
C ASP A 190 -0.93 -18.84 30.42
N LYS A 191 -1.26 -20.06 29.95
CA LYS A 191 -2.45 -20.58 29.18
C LYS A 191 -3.66 -19.66 28.83
N ASP A 192 -3.87 -18.57 29.52
CA ASP A 192 -4.78 -17.46 29.29
C ASP A 192 -4.19 -16.15 28.71
N THR A 193 -2.86 -15.99 28.59
CA THR A 193 -2.21 -14.76 28.09
C THR A 193 -1.30 -15.00 26.89
N GLY A 194 -1.86 -15.51 25.78
CA GLY A 194 -1.10 -15.73 24.52
C GLY A 194 -1.94 -15.63 23.22
N LYS A 195 -3.23 -15.32 23.35
CA LYS A 195 -4.25 -15.65 22.33
C LYS A 195 -4.43 -14.58 21.24
N ALA A 196 -3.75 -13.45 21.39
CA ALA A 196 -3.96 -12.28 20.55
C ALA A 196 -2.64 -11.58 20.21
N ILE A 197 -2.53 -11.12 18.98
CA ILE A 197 -1.49 -10.20 18.55
C ILE A 197 -2.09 -8.80 18.62
N THR A 198 -1.46 -7.91 19.37
CA THR A 198 -1.86 -6.49 19.44
C THR A 198 -0.76 -5.65 18.82
N ILE A 199 -1.12 -4.78 17.90
CA ILE A 199 -0.20 -3.97 17.10
C ILE A 199 -0.63 -2.52 17.20
N ASP A 200 0.27 -1.68 17.70
CA ASP A 200 0.16 -0.24 17.52
C ASP A 200 0.52 0.11 16.07
N TYR A 201 -0.46 0.61 15.34
CA TYR A 201 -0.30 1.00 13.95
C TYR A 201 -0.37 2.52 13.84
N TYR A 202 0.63 3.13 13.22
CA TYR A 202 0.66 4.58 13.05
C TYR A 202 0.44 4.91 11.58
N ILE A 203 -0.62 5.65 11.29
CA ILE A 203 -0.82 6.23 9.97
C ILE A 203 0.30 7.24 9.73
N GLY A 204 0.87 7.20 8.54
CA GLY A 204 1.83 8.19 8.07
C GLY A 204 1.15 9.21 7.17
N ASN A 205 1.90 10.21 6.72
CA ASN A 205 1.46 11.20 5.74
C ASN A 205 1.33 10.63 4.30
N LYS A 206 1.15 9.31 4.16
CA LYS A 206 1.04 8.66 2.86
C LYS A 206 0.20 7.38 2.92
N VAL A 207 -0.75 7.29 2.00
CA VAL A 207 -1.38 6.03 1.61
C VAL A 207 -0.35 5.03 1.11
N GLY A 208 -0.53 3.77 1.48
CA GLY A 208 0.40 2.68 1.21
C GLY A 208 1.48 2.51 2.29
N ASN A 209 1.35 3.17 3.44
CA ASN A 209 2.18 2.84 4.61
C ASN A 209 1.90 1.39 5.05
N GLN A 210 2.93 0.64 5.46
CA GLN A 210 2.80 -0.82 5.69
C GLN A 210 3.47 -1.25 6.98
N TYR A 211 2.81 -2.17 7.67
CA TYR A 211 3.37 -2.94 8.78
C TYR A 211 3.22 -4.44 8.50
N PRO A 212 4.32 -5.20 8.39
CA PRO A 212 5.71 -4.74 8.38
C PRO A 212 6.06 -4.02 7.07
N SER A 213 7.14 -3.22 7.07
CA SER A 213 7.53 -2.42 5.90
C SER A 213 7.95 -3.27 4.69
N GLY A 214 7.34 -3.05 3.53
CA GLY A 214 7.70 -3.68 2.24
C GLY A 214 6.80 -4.86 1.86
N SER A 215 7.18 -5.64 0.83
CA SER A 215 6.37 -6.77 0.34
C SER A 215 6.44 -8.03 1.23
N THR A 216 6.73 -7.88 2.53
CA THR A 216 6.88 -8.98 3.47
C THR A 216 5.67 -9.07 4.40
N TYR A 217 5.36 -10.29 4.86
CA TYR A 217 4.36 -10.52 5.90
C TYR A 217 5.06 -10.60 7.26
N ALA A 218 4.43 -10.06 8.30
CA ALA A 218 4.82 -10.33 9.67
C ALA A 218 4.45 -11.77 9.99
N VAL A 219 5.31 -12.44 10.75
CA VAL A 219 5.08 -13.81 11.19
C VAL A 219 4.87 -13.75 12.68
N SER A 220 3.73 -14.27 13.12
CA SER A 220 3.53 -14.57 14.52
C SER A 220 3.56 -16.07 14.69
N ASP A 221 4.55 -16.56 15.42
CA ASP A 221 4.63 -17.96 15.77
C ASP A 221 4.30 -18.13 17.24
N GLY A 222 3.06 -18.57 17.52
CA GLY A 222 2.71 -19.13 18.83
C GLY A 222 3.83 -20.08 19.25
N SER A 223 4.34 -19.85 20.47
CA SER A 223 5.69 -20.19 20.92
C SER A 223 6.16 -21.58 20.50
N ASP A 224 7.43 -21.69 20.08
CA ASP A 224 8.14 -22.97 20.04
C ASP A 224 9.23 -22.91 21.12
N ASP A 225 8.80 -22.94 22.38
CA ASP A 225 9.69 -22.87 23.55
C ASP A 225 10.47 -24.18 23.80
N GLY A 226 10.32 -25.17 22.90
CA GLY A 226 11.12 -26.39 22.91
C GLY A 226 10.68 -27.43 23.93
N ASN A 227 9.52 -27.29 24.58
CA ASN A 227 9.05 -28.29 25.53
C ASN A 227 8.18 -29.36 24.87
N SER A 228 8.80 -30.47 24.43
CA SER A 228 8.14 -31.62 23.81
C SER A 228 7.26 -32.43 24.80
N GLY A 229 6.17 -31.84 25.29
CA GLY A 229 5.23 -32.45 26.23
C GLY A 229 3.77 -32.42 25.73
N ILE A 230 2.94 -33.31 26.27
CA ILE A 230 1.48 -33.46 25.96
C ILE A 230 0.59 -32.29 26.47
N LEU A 231 1.17 -31.13 26.74
CA LEU A 231 0.53 -29.93 27.28
C LEU A 231 1.08 -28.63 26.62
N ASP A 232 1.75 -28.75 25.47
CA ASP A 232 2.56 -27.71 24.79
C ASP A 232 1.71 -26.60 24.13
N GLU A 233 2.29 -25.40 24.03
CA GLU A 233 1.75 -24.05 23.76
C GLU A 233 1.65 -23.70 22.26
N LYS A 234 1.65 -24.74 21.41
CA LYS A 234 1.80 -24.64 19.95
C LYS A 234 0.47 -24.73 19.22
N ASP A 235 -0.29 -23.64 19.19
CA ASP A 235 -1.60 -23.67 18.55
C ASP A 235 -1.53 -23.28 17.06
N ALA A 236 -0.97 -22.12 16.72
CA ALA A 236 -0.86 -21.71 15.32
C ALA A 236 0.27 -20.70 15.03
N ARG A 237 0.72 -20.72 13.77
CA ARG A 237 1.57 -19.68 13.16
C ARG A 237 0.79 -18.98 12.06
N ILE A 238 0.79 -17.65 12.06
CA ILE A 238 0.13 -16.83 11.03
C ILE A 238 1.09 -15.90 10.31
N TYR A 239 0.74 -15.57 9.06
CA TYR A 239 1.40 -14.58 8.22
C TYR A 239 0.39 -13.49 7.91
N PHE A 240 0.69 -12.27 8.32
CA PHE A 240 -0.23 -11.15 8.16
C PHE A 240 0.49 -9.87 7.71
N ARG A 241 -0.28 -8.93 7.17
CA ARG A 241 0.19 -7.60 6.76
C ARG A 241 -0.91 -6.59 7.05
N ILE A 242 -0.51 -5.39 7.45
CA ILE A 242 -1.39 -4.24 7.68
C ILE A 242 -0.93 -3.12 6.76
N VAL A 243 -1.86 -2.47 6.07
CA VAL A 243 -1.56 -1.43 5.08
C VAL A 243 -2.54 -0.27 5.22
N THR A 244 -2.05 0.98 5.21
CA THR A 244 -2.90 2.15 4.95
C THR A 244 -3.26 2.14 3.48
N VAL A 245 -4.53 2.18 3.15
CA VAL A 245 -5.08 2.24 1.79
C VAL A 245 -6.01 3.44 1.68
N ASP A 246 -6.31 3.88 0.46
CA ASP A 246 -7.36 4.88 0.24
C ASP A 246 -8.71 4.21 0.51
N ALA A 247 -9.53 4.81 1.37
CA ALA A 247 -10.85 4.31 1.74
C ALA A 247 -11.81 4.26 0.54
N ARG A 248 -11.64 5.15 -0.44
CA ARG A 248 -12.45 5.26 -1.66
C ARG A 248 -12.05 4.25 -2.75
N ALA A 249 -10.85 3.66 -2.66
CA ALA A 249 -10.31 2.68 -3.61
C ALA A 249 -10.92 1.27 -3.52
#